data_AF-A0A661EQG9-F1
#
_entry.id   AF-A0A661EQG9-F1
#
_cell.length_a   1.000
_cell.length_b   1.000
_cell.length_c   1.000
_cell.angle_alpha   90.00
_cell.angle_beta   90.00
_cell.angle_gamma   90.00
#
_symmetry.space_group_name_H-M   'P 1'
#
loop_
_entity.id
_entity.type
_entity.pdbx_description
1 polymer ?
#
loop_
_entity_poly.entity_id
_entity_poly.type
_entity_poly.pdbx_seq_one_letter_code
_entity_poly.pdbx_strand_id
1 'polypeptide(L)' 'GATIAAEETIADTSATQCVEPRPQMCTMDYRPVCATMGDGTEKTFANGCSACSDEEAKSWVEGDCE' A
#
# COMPACT_ATOMS: atom_id res chain seq x y z
N GLY A 1 14.93 31.77 3.40
CA GLY A 1 14.74 30.96 2.19
C GLY A 1 14.73 29.51 2.61
N ALA A 2 13.60 28.83 2.45
CA ALA A 2 13.49 27.40 2.68
C ALA A 2 13.23 26.75 1.33
N THR A 3 14.25 26.10 0.79
CA THR A 3 14.16 25.26 -0.41
C THR A 3 13.69 23.88 0.03
N ILE A 4 12.39 23.60 -0.10
CA ILE A 4 11.92 22.22 -0.11
C ILE A 4 12.23 21.63 -1.49
N ALA A 5 13.18 20.70 -1.52
CA ALA A 5 13.46 19.83 -2.65
C ALA A 5 12.65 18.55 -2.49
N ALA A 6 12.27 17.95 -3.62
CA ALA A 6 11.42 16.78 -3.78
C ALA A 6 9.93 17.04 -3.56
N GLU A 7 9.35 17.80 -4.49
CA GLU A 7 8.01 17.46 -5.00
C GLU A 7 8.14 16.05 -5.60
N GLU A 8 7.85 15.01 -4.80
CA GLU A 8 7.55 13.69 -5.34
C GLU A 8 6.30 13.86 -6.19
N THR A 9 6.55 13.89 -7.50
CA THR A 9 5.55 13.86 -8.56
C THR A 9 4.49 12.84 -8.21
N ILE A 10 3.26 13.34 -8.04
CA ILE A 10 2.02 12.58 -7.81
C ILE A 10 1.88 11.58 -8.96
N ALA A 11 2.50 10.41 -8.80
CA ALA A 11 2.38 9.30 -9.70
C ALA A 11 1.18 8.47 -9.23
N ASP A 12 0.12 8.56 -10.03
CA ASP A 12 -1.02 7.66 -10.03
C ASP A 12 -1.89 7.64 -8.77
N THR A 13 -2.96 8.45 -8.82
CA THR A 13 -4.02 8.60 -7.82
C THR A 13 -4.86 7.32 -7.57
N SER A 14 -4.34 6.13 -7.87
CA SER A 14 -5.05 4.86 -7.73
C SER A 14 -4.49 3.98 -6.60
N ALA A 15 -3.24 4.21 -6.18
CA ALA A 15 -2.59 3.40 -5.15
C ALA A 15 -2.67 4.05 -3.76
N THR A 16 -3.15 3.29 -2.78
CA THR A 16 -3.14 3.68 -1.37
C THR A 16 -1.79 3.28 -0.74
N GLN A 17 -1.09 4.23 -0.13
CA GLN A 17 0.20 3.98 0.52
C GLN A 17 0.04 3.40 1.94
N CYS A 18 0.92 2.46 2.29
CA CYS A 18 1.00 1.92 3.64
C CYS A 18 1.94 2.76 4.51
N VAL A 19 1.34 3.57 5.40
CA VAL A 19 2.05 4.47 6.32
C VAL A 19 2.26 3.84 7.71
N GLU A 20 3.20 4.39 8.48
CA GLU A 20 3.40 4.02 9.88
C GLU A 20 2.47 4.84 10.82
N PRO A 21 2.05 4.27 11.97
CA PRO A 21 2.30 2.89 12.41
C PRO A 21 1.42 1.87 11.68
N ARG A 22 1.99 0.68 11.45
CA ARG A 22 1.31 -0.41 10.74
C ARG A 22 0.21 -1.03 11.61
N PRO A 23 -1.01 -1.29 11.08
CA PRO A 23 -2.07 -1.96 11.83
C PRO A 23 -1.61 -3.34 12.30
N GLN A 24 -1.94 -3.67 13.55
CA GLN A 24 -1.64 -5.00 14.14
C GLN A 24 -2.86 -5.92 14.14
N MET A 25 -4.04 -5.37 13.89
CA MET A 25 -5.30 -6.10 13.81
C MET A 25 -6.12 -5.57 12.65
N CYS A 26 -6.70 -6.50 11.88
CA CYS A 26 -7.55 -6.20 10.75
C CYS A 26 -8.87 -6.98 10.85
N THR A 27 -9.92 -6.44 10.26
CA THR A 27 -11.18 -7.17 10.07
C THR A 27 -10.99 -8.29 9.05
N MET A 28 -11.88 -9.28 9.09
CA MET A 28 -11.90 -10.42 8.16
C MET A 28 -12.70 -10.12 6.88
N ASP A 29 -12.87 -8.84 6.53
CA ASP A 29 -13.63 -8.44 5.35
C ASP A 29 -12.85 -8.80 4.09
N TYR A 30 -13.51 -9.40 3.11
CA TYR A 30 -12.88 -9.72 1.83
C TYR A 30 -13.22 -8.66 0.77
N ARG A 31 -12.26 -7.79 0.51
CA ARG A 31 -12.24 -6.75 -0.53
C ARG A 31 -10.82 -6.72 -1.07
N PRO A 32 -10.47 -7.63 -1.99
CA PRO A 32 -9.08 -7.92 -2.30
C PRO A 32 -8.36 -6.68 -2.83
N VAL A 33 -7.06 -6.62 -2.54
CA VAL A 33 -6.16 -5.57 -3.00
C VAL A 33 -4.87 -6.18 -3.52
N CYS A 34 -4.27 -5.56 -4.52
CA CYS A 34 -2.97 -5.93 -5.05
C CYS A 34 -1.95 -4.99 -4.44
N ALA A 35 -1.09 -5.52 -3.57
CA ALA A 35 -0.07 -4.75 -2.88
C ALA A 35 1.26 -4.83 -3.62
N THR A 36 1.89 -3.67 -3.81
CA THR A 36 3.28 -3.57 -4.27
C THR A 36 4.21 -3.67 -3.07
N MET A 37 5.13 -4.62 -3.13
CA MET A 37 6.12 -4.90 -2.10
C MET A 37 7.38 -4.06 -2.24
N GLY A 38 8.19 -4.02 -1.17
CA GLY A 38 9.47 -3.30 -1.16
C GLY A 38 10.49 -3.85 -2.15
N ASP A 39 10.39 -5.11 -2.56
CA ASP A 39 11.21 -5.73 -3.60
C ASP A 39 10.66 -5.54 -5.02
N GLY A 40 9.53 -4.84 -5.17
CA GLY A 40 8.84 -4.59 -6.42
C GLY A 40 7.93 -5.73 -6.88
N THR A 41 7.79 -6.80 -6.10
CA THR A 41 6.80 -7.86 -6.38
C THR A 41 5.39 -7.42 -6.01
N GLU A 42 4.40 -8.13 -6.56
CA GLU A 42 2.99 -7.89 -6.28
C GLU A 42 2.38 -9.09 -5.56
N LYS A 43 1.51 -8.82 -4.59
CA LYS A 43 0.82 -9.86 -3.81
C LYS A 43 -0.61 -9.44 -3.50
N THR A 44 -1.54 -10.35 -3.75
CA THR A 44 -2.94 -10.17 -3.37
C THR A 44 -3.12 -10.34 -1.85
N PHE A 45 -3.81 -9.40 -1.23
CA PHE A 45 -4.28 -9.47 0.15
C PHE A 45 -5.79 -9.45 0.23
N ALA A 46 -6.36 -9.99 1.31
CA ALA A 46 -7.80 -10.05 1.53
C ALA A 46 -8.46 -8.66 1.62
N ASN A 47 -7.73 -7.66 2.13
CA ASN A 47 -8.13 -6.26 2.16
C ASN A 47 -6.91 -5.34 2.37
N GLY A 48 -7.13 -4.03 2.19
CA GLY A 48 -6.10 -2.99 2.38
C GLY A 48 -5.49 -2.94 3.79
N CYS A 49 -6.22 -3.32 4.83
CA CYS A 49 -5.66 -3.40 6.18
C CYS A 49 -4.65 -4.54 6.26
N SER A 50 -5.00 -5.74 5.78
CA SER A 50 -4.10 -6.89 5.78
C SER A 50 -2.86 -6.63 4.93
N ALA A 51 -3.00 -5.92 3.80
CA ALA A 51 -1.86 -5.46 3.00
C ALA A 51 -0.93 -4.56 3.82
N CYS A 52 -1.47 -3.49 4.43
CA CYS A 52 -0.64 -2.58 5.21
C CYS A 52 -0.22 -3.11 6.58
N SER A 53 -0.70 -4.27 7.03
CA SER A 53 -0.15 -4.96 8.21
C SER A 53 1.16 -5.69 7.91
N ASP A 54 1.42 -6.02 6.64
CA ASP A 54 2.67 -6.62 6.18
C ASP A 54 3.74 -5.52 6.09
N GLU A 55 4.90 -5.69 6.72
CA GLU A 55 5.96 -4.67 6.76
C GLU A 55 6.61 -4.44 5.38
N GLU A 56 6.54 -5.44 4.50
CA GLU A 56 7.13 -5.38 3.16
C GLU A 56 6.26 -4.61 2.18
N ALA A 57 4.94 -4.55 2.40
CA ALA A 57 4.01 -3.82 1.53
C ALA A 57 4.26 -2.30 1.58
N LYS A 58 4.37 -1.66 0.43
CA LYS A 58 4.56 -0.20 0.31
C LYS A 58 3.29 0.53 -0.09
N SER A 59 2.51 -0.07 -0.98
CA SER A 59 1.23 0.47 -1.46
C SER A 59 0.32 -0.66 -1.91
N TRP A 60 -0.95 -0.36 -2.14
CA TRP A 60 -1.90 -1.30 -2.75
C TRP A 60 -2.93 -0.59 -3.62
N VAL A 61 -3.49 -1.30 -4.59
CA VAL A 61 -4.63 -0.90 -5.42
C VAL A 61 -5.81 -1.86 -5.20
N GLU A 62 -7.02 -1.42 -5.51
CA GLU A 62 -8.22 -2.30 -5.40
C GLU A 62 -8.18 -3.43 -6.43
N GLY A 63 -8.60 -4.63 -6.03
CA GLY A 63 -8.63 -5.84 -6.86
C GLY A 63 -7.47 -6.80 -6.58
N ASP A 64 -7.58 -8.04 -7.05
CA ASP A 64 -6.48 -9.02 -7.01
C ASP A 64 -5.37 -8.63 -8.01
N CYS A 65 -4.13 -9.13 -7.82
CA CYS A 65 -3.06 -8.97 -8.80
C CYS A 65 -3.32 -9.81 -10.07
N GLU A 66 -2.85 -9.33 -11.23
CA GLU A 66 -2.99 -9.98 -12.56
C GLU A 66 -1.81 -10.90 -12.94
#